data_AF-A0A956DWE8-F1
#
_entry.id   AF-A0A956DWE8-F1
#
_cell.length_a   1.000
_cell.length_b   1.000
_cell.length_c   1.000
_cell.angle_alpha   90.00
_cell.angle_beta   90.00
_cell.angle_gamma   90.00
#
_symmetry.space_group_name_H-M   'P 1'
#
loop_
_entity.id
_entity.type
_entity.pdbx_description
1 polymer ?
#
loop_
_entity_poly.entity_id
_entity_poly.type
_entity_poly.pdbx_seq_one_letter_code
_entity_poly.pdbx_strand_id
1 'polypeptide(L)'
;MKLYQPSRRPIIVHRPRTVDHHRRHALRAGVAALGAGLLACTGDESNAAAGGGGSGSTDCAEPDPTDGDRVVTIDEGENYSEVILKVGVARLSNNFGLMETNVAPRQLLVPHTHQHDDQIVYVIEGELEFEFGDGDHFLAPTGSYVIKPRYISHGFWNPSDTVEARYIEMSTRATFEPFVIATSSAETKKEIDELAAEAGIEFHYDQIPRLLMENMLTSIKGMDQPMPGVFEPNGVCPAG
;
A
#
# COMPACT_ATOMS: atom_id res chain seq x y z
N MET A 1 -29.00 -15.10 -21.91
CA MET A 1 -27.94 -14.77 -20.93
C MET A 1 -26.60 -14.80 -21.65
N LYS A 2 -26.00 -13.64 -21.93
CA LYS A 2 -24.64 -13.55 -22.49
C LYS A 2 -23.67 -13.42 -21.32
N LEU A 3 -22.73 -14.35 -21.22
CA LEU A 3 -21.66 -14.36 -20.23
C LEU A 3 -20.71 -13.19 -20.51
N TYR A 4 -20.42 -12.42 -19.46
CA TYR A 4 -19.44 -11.33 -19.45
C TYR A 4 -18.03 -11.91 -19.63
N GLN A 5 -17.31 -11.47 -20.66
CA GLN A 5 -15.89 -11.77 -20.85
C GLN A 5 -15.09 -10.49 -20.54
N PRO A 6 -14.20 -10.49 -19.53
CA PRO A 6 -13.37 -9.32 -19.25
C PRO A 6 -12.37 -9.10 -20.38
N SER A 7 -12.31 -7.87 -20.89
CA SER A 7 -11.44 -7.47 -21.98
C SER A 7 -9.98 -7.46 -21.50
N ARG A 8 -9.15 -8.39 -21.99
CA ARG A 8 -7.68 -8.36 -21.83
C ARG A 8 -7.12 -7.15 -22.59
N ARG A 9 -6.91 -6.03 -21.90
CA ARG A 9 -6.01 -4.98 -22.41
C ARG A 9 -4.66 -5.16 -21.71
N PRO A 10 -3.56 -5.38 -22.45
CA PRO A 10 -2.24 -5.40 -21.84
C PRO A 10 -1.93 -4.01 -21.27
N ILE A 11 -1.44 -3.97 -20.04
CA ILE A 11 -0.86 -2.75 -19.46
C ILE A 11 0.46 -2.51 -20.18
N ILE A 12 0.52 -1.46 -21.00
CA ILE A 12 1.74 -1.07 -21.71
C ILE A 12 2.65 -0.37 -20.70
N VAL A 13 3.72 -1.03 -20.27
CA VAL A 13 4.82 -0.39 -19.55
C VAL A 13 5.56 0.51 -20.53
N HIS A 14 5.30 1.81 -20.48
CA HIS A 14 6.10 2.78 -21.23
C HIS A 14 7.51 2.82 -20.63
N ARG A 15 8.51 2.35 -21.38
CA ARG A 15 9.91 2.70 -21.11
C ARG A 15 10.02 4.23 -20.99
N PRO A 16 10.71 4.78 -19.99
CA PRO A 16 10.85 6.22 -19.86
C PRO A 16 11.51 6.76 -21.12
N ARG A 17 10.81 7.67 -21.82
CA ARG A 17 11.47 8.53 -22.80
C ARG A 17 12.40 9.43 -22.00
N THR A 18 13.69 9.39 -22.31
CA THR A 18 14.64 10.41 -21.85
C THR A 18 14.11 11.77 -22.31
N VAL A 19 13.64 12.58 -21.36
CA VAL A 19 13.28 13.96 -21.64
C VAL A 19 14.57 14.75 -21.70
N ASP A 20 15.02 15.06 -22.91
CA ASP A 20 16.18 15.91 -23.15
C ASP A 20 15.84 17.35 -22.71
N HIS A 21 16.49 17.83 -21.66
CA HIS A 21 16.19 19.11 -21.00
C HIS A 21 16.85 20.34 -21.66
N HIS A 22 17.37 20.21 -22.88
CA HIS A 22 17.97 21.33 -23.59
C HIS A 22 17.01 22.01 -24.56
N ARG A 23 16.21 22.96 -24.06
CA ARG A 23 15.84 24.19 -24.78
C ARG A 23 15.29 25.24 -23.81
N ARG A 24 16.10 26.26 -23.52
CA ARG A 24 15.71 27.49 -22.83
C ARG A 24 15.44 28.63 -23.84
N HIS A 25 14.64 29.60 -23.37
CA HIS A 25 14.39 30.96 -23.90
C HIS A 25 13.42 31.08 -25.09
N ALA A 26 12.46 31.99 -25.15
CA ALA A 26 11.95 33.04 -24.25
C ALA A 26 10.59 33.53 -24.81
N LEU A 27 9.69 34.06 -23.97
CA LEU A 27 8.98 35.31 -24.24
C LEU A 27 8.37 35.86 -22.94
N ARG A 28 8.51 37.17 -22.75
CA ARG A 28 8.14 37.96 -21.56
C ARG A 28 6.68 38.45 -21.63
N ALA A 29 6.14 38.64 -20.42
CA ALA A 29 5.27 39.74 -19.93
C ALA A 29 3.81 39.85 -20.39
N GLY A 30 2.94 39.88 -19.37
CA GLY A 30 1.58 40.41 -19.41
C GLY A 30 0.97 40.40 -18.00
N VAL A 31 1.13 41.50 -17.25
CA VAL A 31 0.42 41.76 -15.99
C VAL A 31 -0.94 42.35 -16.31
N ALA A 32 -2.01 41.80 -15.73
CA ALA A 32 -3.20 42.57 -15.36
C ALA A 32 -4.01 41.80 -14.29
N ALA A 33 -4.15 42.42 -13.12
CA ALA A 33 -5.10 42.05 -12.09
C ALA A 33 -6.51 42.53 -12.43
N LEU A 34 -7.54 41.78 -11.99
CA LEU A 34 -8.97 42.08 -11.77
C LEU A 34 -9.67 40.71 -11.74
N GLY A 35 -10.56 40.32 -10.84
CA GLY A 35 -11.21 40.98 -9.72
C GLY A 35 -11.96 39.92 -8.90
N ALA A 36 -12.48 40.33 -7.75
CA ALA A 36 -13.29 39.52 -6.85
C ALA A 36 -14.66 39.14 -7.45
N GLY A 37 -15.15 37.96 -7.05
CA GLY A 37 -16.51 37.45 -7.21
C GLY A 37 -16.45 35.93 -6.93
N LEU A 38 -16.84 35.40 -5.78
CA LEU A 38 -18.14 35.45 -5.07
C LEU A 38 -19.33 35.06 -5.96
N LEU A 39 -19.64 33.75 -6.01
CA LEU A 39 -20.99 33.18 -5.88
C LEU A 39 -20.84 31.64 -5.76
N ALA A 40 -20.96 31.08 -4.56
CA ALA A 40 -22.19 30.74 -3.83
C ALA A 40 -22.68 29.32 -4.18
N CYS A 41 -22.49 28.41 -3.22
CA CYS A 41 -23.27 27.20 -3.10
C CYS A 41 -24.73 27.62 -2.91
N THR A 42 -25.61 27.26 -3.84
CA THR A 42 -27.05 27.39 -3.66
C THR A 42 -27.51 26.34 -2.67
N GLY A 43 -27.69 26.75 -1.41
CA GLY A 43 -28.51 26.04 -0.45
C GLY A 43 -29.98 26.29 -0.78
N ASP A 44 -30.74 25.22 -0.94
CA ASP A 44 -32.20 25.28 -1.01
C ASP A 44 -32.75 25.25 0.41
N GLU A 45 -33.25 26.40 0.88
CA GLU A 45 -33.90 26.54 2.16
C GLU A 45 -35.37 26.13 2.04
N SER A 46 -35.71 24.96 2.59
CA SER A 46 -37.04 24.77 3.15
C SER A 46 -37.00 23.86 4.38
N ASN A 47 -37.06 24.49 5.54
CA ASN A 47 -38.05 24.28 6.61
C ASN A 47 -37.40 24.26 8.00
N ALA A 48 -37.60 25.36 8.72
CA ALA A 48 -37.24 25.48 10.12
C ALA A 48 -38.27 24.76 11.01
N ALA A 49 -37.82 23.77 11.79
CA ALA A 49 -38.45 23.42 13.04
C ALA A 49 -37.41 22.81 14.00
N ALA A 50 -37.42 23.34 15.22
CA ALA A 50 -36.50 23.09 16.33
C ALA A 50 -36.13 21.62 16.62
N GLY A 51 -34.85 21.39 16.93
CA GLY A 51 -34.38 20.15 17.56
C GLY A 51 -32.84 20.10 17.57
N GLY A 52 -32.24 20.14 18.77
CA GLY A 52 -30.80 20.14 18.94
C GLY A 52 -30.10 18.85 18.51
N GLY A 53 -28.82 18.96 18.21
CA GLY A 53 -27.92 17.85 17.93
C GLY A 53 -26.80 18.31 17.00
N GLY A 54 -25.62 18.56 17.56
CA GLY A 54 -24.45 18.98 16.79
C GLY A 54 -24.05 17.90 15.79
N SER A 55 -24.21 18.19 14.49
CA SER A 55 -23.53 17.46 13.44
C SER A 55 -22.20 18.18 13.16
N GLY A 56 -21.17 17.80 13.92
CA GLY A 56 -19.80 18.11 13.54
C GLY A 56 -19.52 17.41 12.22
N SER A 57 -19.46 18.18 11.14
CA SER A 57 -18.92 17.77 9.87
C SER A 57 -17.55 17.14 10.10
N THR A 58 -17.39 15.84 9.87
CA THR A 58 -16.07 15.18 9.76
C THR A 58 -15.44 15.57 8.44
N ASP A 59 -15.22 16.88 8.27
CA ASP A 59 -14.43 17.40 7.17
C ASP A 59 -12.98 17.43 7.63
N CYS A 60 -12.09 17.07 6.71
CA CYS A 60 -10.65 16.87 6.88
C CYS A 60 -10.08 17.85 7.90
N ALA A 61 -9.67 17.37 9.08
CA ALA A 61 -8.92 18.24 9.99
C ALA A 61 -7.66 18.69 9.25
N GLU A 62 -7.59 19.99 8.95
CA GLU A 62 -6.43 20.58 8.29
C GLU A 62 -5.21 20.35 9.19
N PRO A 63 -4.08 19.85 8.64
CA PRO A 63 -2.91 19.51 9.42
C PRO A 63 -2.42 20.77 10.13
N ASP A 64 -2.13 20.65 11.42
CA ASP A 64 -1.71 21.79 12.24
C ASP A 64 -0.43 22.40 11.61
N PRO A 65 -0.47 23.66 11.13
CA PRO A 65 0.70 24.29 10.54
C PRO A 65 1.84 24.47 11.56
N THR A 66 1.54 24.33 12.85
CA THR A 66 2.48 24.40 13.98
C THR A 66 2.98 23.04 14.47
N ASP A 67 2.57 21.92 13.85
CA ASP A 67 3.22 20.62 14.05
C ASP A 67 4.71 20.78 13.67
N GLY A 68 5.53 20.85 14.72
CA GLY A 68 6.81 21.55 14.71
C GLY A 68 7.94 20.79 14.03
N ASP A 69 7.77 19.49 13.79
CA ASP A 69 8.80 18.66 13.19
C ASP A 69 8.48 18.32 11.74
N ARG A 70 9.20 18.92 10.81
CA ARG A 70 9.01 18.72 9.36
C ARG A 70 9.91 17.63 8.80
N VAL A 71 10.74 17.00 9.64
CA VAL A 71 11.71 15.98 9.24
C VAL A 71 11.42 14.70 10.01
N VAL A 72 11.39 13.59 9.30
CA VAL A 72 11.39 12.25 9.91
C VAL A 72 12.58 11.51 9.30
N THR A 73 13.49 11.08 10.14
CA THR A 73 14.71 10.36 9.76
C THR A 73 14.47 8.85 9.69
N ILE A 74 15.45 8.13 9.14
CA ILE A 74 15.36 6.67 9.00
C ILE A 74 15.31 5.93 10.34
N ASP A 75 15.79 6.55 11.43
CA ASP A 75 15.82 5.96 12.77
C ASP A 75 14.59 6.35 13.61
N GLU A 76 13.72 7.22 13.10
CA GLU A 76 12.49 7.67 13.78
C GLU A 76 11.25 6.89 13.31
N GLY A 77 10.17 6.96 14.11
CA GLY A 77 8.88 6.33 13.82
C GLY A 77 8.35 5.49 14.98
N GLU A 78 7.10 5.07 14.85
CA GLU A 78 6.40 4.23 15.83
C GLU A 78 6.43 2.77 15.38
N ASN A 79 6.87 1.85 16.25
CA ASN A 79 7.02 0.44 15.91
C ASN A 79 5.73 -0.33 16.18
N TYR A 80 5.26 -1.07 15.18
CA TYR A 80 4.11 -1.95 15.23
C TYR A 80 4.48 -3.31 14.64
N SER A 81 4.89 -4.25 15.51
CA SER A 81 5.44 -5.55 15.10
C SER A 81 6.60 -5.38 14.11
N GLU A 82 6.50 -5.88 12.88
CA GLU A 82 7.52 -5.78 11.83
C GLU A 82 7.41 -4.49 10.96
N VAL A 83 6.54 -3.54 11.32
CA VAL A 83 6.31 -2.30 10.55
C VAL A 83 6.64 -1.07 11.40
N ILE A 84 7.32 -0.09 10.80
CA ILE A 84 7.62 1.21 11.41
C ILE A 84 6.74 2.27 10.74
N LEU A 85 5.78 2.82 11.48
CA LEU A 85 4.98 3.96 11.01
C LEU A 85 5.85 5.23 11.09
N LYS A 86 6.23 5.76 9.93
CA LYS A 86 7.09 6.95 9.82
C LYS A 86 6.28 8.24 9.86
N VAL A 87 5.19 8.28 9.09
CA VAL A 87 4.28 9.43 9.04
C VAL A 87 2.85 8.92 9.02
N GLY A 88 2.14 9.15 10.13
CA GLY A 88 0.72 8.79 10.24
C GLY A 88 -0.20 9.70 9.41
N VAL A 89 -1.34 9.15 9.00
CA VAL A 89 -2.34 9.80 8.14
C VAL A 89 -2.88 11.10 8.75
N ALA A 90 -2.94 11.19 10.08
CA ALA A 90 -3.38 12.39 10.80
C ALA A 90 -2.49 13.62 10.53
N ARG A 91 -1.20 13.40 10.21
CA ARG A 91 -0.26 14.48 9.84
C ARG A 91 -0.44 14.93 8.37
N LEU A 92 -1.24 14.20 7.60
CA LEU A 92 -1.38 14.31 6.14
C LEU A 92 -2.84 14.46 5.70
N SER A 93 -3.66 15.18 6.48
CA SER A 93 -5.09 15.41 6.22
C SER A 93 -5.90 14.11 6.02
N ASN A 94 -5.46 13.00 6.65
CA ASN A 94 -6.03 11.66 6.50
C ASN A 94 -6.01 11.09 5.05
N ASN A 95 -5.09 11.58 4.21
CA ASN A 95 -5.04 11.21 2.79
C ASN A 95 -4.09 10.07 2.45
N PHE A 96 -2.97 9.93 3.16
CA PHE A 96 -2.03 8.83 2.99
C PHE A 96 -1.15 8.70 4.22
N GLY A 97 -0.60 7.51 4.43
CA GLY A 97 0.42 7.24 5.45
C GLY A 97 1.72 6.79 4.80
N LEU A 98 2.82 6.90 5.56
CA LEU A 98 4.13 6.39 5.17
C LEU A 98 4.66 5.45 6.24
N MET A 99 5.03 4.25 5.83
CA MET A 99 5.62 3.24 6.70
C MET A 99 6.86 2.64 6.06
N GLU A 100 7.75 2.12 6.90
CA GLU A 100 8.92 1.37 6.50
C GLU A 100 8.82 -0.05 7.05
N THR A 101 9.23 -1.04 6.27
CA THR A 101 9.32 -2.42 6.72
C THR A 101 10.33 -3.19 5.87
N ASN A 102 10.55 -4.45 6.24
CA ASN A 102 11.51 -5.35 5.65
C ASN A 102 10.87 -6.68 5.22
N VAL A 103 11.53 -7.39 4.32
CA VAL A 103 11.23 -8.78 3.97
C VAL A 103 12.51 -9.59 4.10
N ALA A 104 12.51 -10.57 5.00
CA ALA A 104 13.65 -11.46 5.23
C ALA A 104 13.97 -12.29 3.97
N PRO A 105 15.20 -12.82 3.82
CA PRO A 105 15.54 -13.70 2.70
C PRO A 105 14.53 -14.84 2.53
N ARG A 106 14.09 -15.07 1.28
CA ARG A 106 13.09 -16.10 0.92
C ARG A 106 11.75 -15.98 1.65
N GLN A 107 11.41 -14.82 2.22
CA GLN A 107 10.13 -14.60 2.89
C GLN A 107 9.07 -14.05 1.91
N LEU A 108 7.87 -14.60 1.99
CA LEU A 108 6.69 -14.16 1.22
C LEU A 108 5.87 -13.14 2.00
N LEU A 109 5.44 -12.06 1.36
CA LEU A 109 4.30 -11.27 1.79
C LEU A 109 3.04 -11.81 1.08
N VAL A 110 2.04 -12.22 1.87
CA VAL A 110 0.85 -12.94 1.38
C VAL A 110 0.17 -12.16 0.25
N PRO A 111 -0.20 -12.80 -0.87
CA PRO A 111 -0.97 -12.13 -1.92
C PRO A 111 -2.30 -11.60 -1.39
N HIS A 112 -2.63 -10.36 -1.73
CA HIS A 112 -3.85 -9.72 -1.26
C HIS A 112 -4.36 -8.66 -2.25
N THR A 113 -5.63 -8.28 -2.08
CA THR A 113 -6.26 -7.19 -2.82
C THR A 113 -6.77 -6.14 -1.85
N HIS A 114 -6.48 -4.87 -2.15
CA HIS A 114 -7.06 -3.71 -1.47
C HIS A 114 -8.31 -3.22 -2.19
N GLN A 115 -9.39 -2.97 -1.45
CA GLN A 115 -10.65 -2.41 -1.95
C GLN A 115 -10.70 -0.88 -1.85
N HIS A 116 -9.89 -0.30 -0.97
CA HIS A 116 -9.97 1.12 -0.62
C HIS A 116 -8.69 1.89 -0.94
N ASP A 117 -7.56 1.21 -1.04
CA ASP A 117 -6.26 1.85 -1.00
C ASP A 117 -5.43 1.51 -2.23
N ASP A 118 -4.93 2.53 -2.91
CA ASP A 118 -3.80 2.39 -3.81
C ASP A 118 -2.52 2.50 -2.99
N GLN A 119 -1.50 1.75 -3.38
CA GLN A 119 -0.24 1.73 -2.66
C GLN A 119 0.95 1.91 -3.61
N ILE A 120 2.05 2.43 -3.09
CA ILE A 120 3.34 2.48 -3.77
C ILE A 120 4.40 1.95 -2.81
N VAL A 121 5.24 1.05 -3.31
CA VAL A 121 6.45 0.58 -2.64
C VAL A 121 7.67 1.28 -3.24
N TYR A 122 8.58 1.76 -2.41
CA TYR A 122 9.92 2.21 -2.80
C TYR A 122 10.98 1.31 -2.15
N VAL A 123 11.76 0.61 -2.96
CA VAL A 123 12.80 -0.32 -2.47
C VAL A 123 14.03 0.48 -2.06
N ILE A 124 14.37 0.45 -0.77
CA ILE A 124 15.51 1.17 -0.19
C ILE A 124 16.78 0.32 -0.27
N GLU A 125 16.66 -0.97 0.02
CA GLU A 125 17.78 -1.90 0.11
C GLU A 125 17.35 -3.30 -0.37
N GLY A 126 18.28 -4.04 -0.98
CA GLY A 126 18.01 -5.35 -1.55
C GLY A 126 17.18 -5.30 -2.83
N GLU A 127 16.37 -6.33 -3.03
CA GLU A 127 15.47 -6.48 -4.18
C GLU A 127 14.20 -7.21 -3.75
N LEU A 128 13.09 -6.91 -4.42
CA LEU A 128 11.80 -7.55 -4.21
C LEU A 128 11.26 -8.04 -5.54
N GLU A 129 10.65 -9.22 -5.55
CA GLU A 129 9.95 -9.73 -6.73
C GLU A 129 8.46 -9.71 -6.47
N PHE A 130 7.72 -9.07 -7.37
CA PHE A 130 6.28 -8.85 -7.26
C PHE A 130 5.56 -9.70 -8.27
N GLU A 131 4.43 -10.29 -7.88
CA GLU A 131 3.45 -10.90 -8.77
C GLU A 131 2.13 -10.14 -8.69
N PHE A 132 1.52 -9.88 -9.84
CA PHE A 132 0.22 -9.23 -9.98
C PHE A 132 -0.77 -10.12 -10.74
N GLY A 133 -2.02 -10.10 -10.29
CA GLY A 133 -3.13 -10.78 -10.97
C GLY A 133 -2.87 -12.29 -11.16
N ASP A 134 -2.90 -12.73 -12.42
CA ASP A 134 -2.83 -14.16 -12.79
C ASP A 134 -1.40 -14.63 -13.15
N GLY A 135 -0.39 -14.16 -12.40
CA GLY A 135 0.99 -14.68 -12.51
C GLY A 135 2.01 -13.83 -13.26
N ASP A 136 1.67 -12.58 -13.63
CA ASP A 136 2.66 -11.66 -14.20
C ASP A 136 3.57 -11.16 -13.06
N HIS A 137 4.86 -11.54 -13.10
CA HIS A 137 5.84 -11.15 -12.08
C HIS A 137 7.08 -10.43 -12.62
N PHE A 138 7.67 -9.60 -11.77
CA PHE A 138 8.87 -8.81 -12.11
C PHE A 138 9.72 -8.48 -10.87
N LEU A 139 11.02 -8.39 -11.11
CA LEU A 139 12.01 -7.98 -10.10
C LEU A 139 12.10 -6.44 -10.01
N ALA A 140 12.02 -5.94 -8.78
CA ALA A 140 12.19 -4.54 -8.41
C ALA A 140 13.48 -4.37 -7.59
N PRO A 141 14.60 -3.96 -8.21
CA PRO A 141 15.84 -3.70 -7.49
C PRO A 141 15.75 -2.43 -6.63
N THR A 142 16.70 -2.25 -5.71
CA THR A 142 16.89 -1.00 -4.96
C THR A 142 16.76 0.25 -5.85
N GLY A 143 16.03 1.25 -5.35
CA GLY A 143 15.71 2.49 -6.05
C GLY A 143 14.46 2.42 -6.93
N SER A 144 13.80 1.26 -6.99
CA SER A 144 12.56 1.08 -7.77
C SER A 144 11.33 1.61 -7.02
N TYR A 145 10.40 2.18 -7.78
CA TYR A 145 9.03 2.44 -7.34
C TYR A 145 8.10 1.40 -7.98
N VAL A 146 7.36 0.66 -7.15
CA VAL A 146 6.36 -0.31 -7.59
C VAL A 146 4.98 0.22 -7.24
N ILE A 147 4.14 0.37 -8.25
CA ILE A 147 2.77 0.90 -8.10
C ILE A 147 1.84 -0.30 -7.92
N LYS A 148 1.03 -0.29 -6.85
CA LYS A 148 0.08 -1.33 -6.49
C LYS A 148 -1.34 -0.75 -6.47
N PRO A 149 -2.02 -0.66 -7.64
CA PRO A 149 -3.38 -0.13 -7.68
C PRO A 149 -4.35 -1.02 -6.91
N ARG A 150 -5.35 -0.39 -6.28
CA ARG A 150 -6.50 -1.07 -5.69
C ARG A 150 -7.19 -2.00 -6.69
N TYR A 151 -7.91 -3.00 -6.20
CA TYR A 151 -8.64 -4.02 -6.96
C TYR A 151 -7.78 -4.99 -7.78
N ILE A 152 -6.46 -4.86 -7.75
CA ILE A 152 -5.54 -5.78 -8.41
C ILE A 152 -4.82 -6.57 -7.33
N SER A 153 -5.01 -7.89 -7.34
CA SER A 153 -4.27 -8.79 -6.45
C SER A 153 -2.78 -8.63 -6.68
N HIS A 154 -2.03 -8.56 -5.59
CA HIS A 154 -0.59 -8.54 -5.61
C HIS A 154 0.01 -9.25 -4.40
N GLY A 155 1.13 -9.92 -4.62
CA GLY A 155 2.01 -10.47 -3.59
C GLY A 155 3.45 -10.18 -3.96
N PHE A 156 4.35 -10.23 -3.00
CA PHE A 156 5.77 -10.05 -3.28
C PHE A 156 6.64 -10.75 -2.25
N TRP A 157 7.87 -11.06 -2.65
CA TRP A 157 8.83 -11.78 -1.82
C TRP A 157 10.23 -11.22 -1.99
N ASN A 158 11.10 -11.60 -1.08
CA ASN A 158 12.53 -11.38 -1.23
C ASN A 158 13.15 -12.62 -1.92
N PRO A 159 13.67 -12.50 -3.15
CA PRO A 159 14.28 -13.62 -3.86
C PRO A 159 15.72 -13.92 -3.40
N SER A 160 16.31 -13.08 -2.54
CA SER A 160 17.65 -13.28 -2.00
C SER A 160 17.70 -14.43 -0.99
N ASP A 161 18.84 -15.11 -0.95
CA ASP A 161 19.16 -16.13 0.06
C ASP A 161 19.77 -15.56 1.33
N THR A 162 20.31 -14.34 1.28
CA THR A 162 21.17 -13.80 2.37
C THR A 162 20.94 -12.35 2.72
N VAL A 163 20.42 -11.55 1.79
CA VAL A 163 20.25 -10.10 1.97
C VAL A 163 18.80 -9.81 2.27
N GLU A 164 18.55 -9.09 3.36
CA GLU A 164 17.22 -8.57 3.67
C GLU A 164 16.84 -7.44 2.70
N ALA A 165 15.57 -7.39 2.30
CA ALA A 165 15.05 -6.29 1.50
C ALA A 165 14.33 -5.29 2.43
N ARG A 166 14.62 -3.99 2.29
CA ARG A 166 13.94 -2.92 3.03
C ARG A 166 13.23 -2.00 2.07
N TYR A 167 12.03 -1.56 2.45
CA TYR A 167 11.21 -0.72 1.59
C TYR A 167 10.32 0.23 2.38
N ILE A 168 9.96 1.33 1.72
CA ILE A 168 8.90 2.23 2.16
C ILE A 168 7.61 1.83 1.46
N GLU A 169 6.52 1.77 2.20
CA GLU A 169 5.18 1.67 1.67
C GLU A 169 4.41 2.96 1.96
N MET A 170 3.79 3.51 0.92
CA MET A 170 2.82 4.58 1.02
C MET A 170 1.47 4.04 0.60
N SER A 171 0.46 4.24 1.45
CA SER A 171 -0.91 3.81 1.18
C SER A 171 -1.81 5.02 1.17
N THR A 172 -2.64 5.15 0.14
CA THR A 172 -3.69 6.17 0.12
C THR A 172 -4.75 5.86 1.16
N ARG A 173 -5.48 6.90 1.57
CA ARG A 173 -6.55 6.92 2.58
C ARG A 173 -6.09 6.46 3.97
N ALA A 174 -7.04 6.49 4.90
CA ALA A 174 -6.80 6.29 6.32
C ALA A 174 -7.21 4.89 6.83
N THR A 175 -7.43 3.91 5.94
CA THR A 175 -7.87 2.54 6.33
C THR A 175 -6.72 1.59 6.61
N PHE A 176 -5.61 1.71 5.88
CA PHE A 176 -4.49 0.78 6.00
C PHE A 176 -3.66 0.96 7.30
N GLU A 177 -3.42 2.20 7.74
CA GLU A 177 -2.67 2.46 8.98
C GLU A 177 -3.36 1.85 10.22
N PRO A 178 -4.67 2.08 10.47
CA PRO A 178 -5.38 1.41 11.55
C PRO A 178 -5.31 -0.12 11.48
N PHE A 179 -5.34 -0.69 10.28
CA PHE A 179 -5.18 -2.14 10.10
C PHE A 179 -3.80 -2.63 10.57
N VAL A 180 -2.72 -1.94 10.19
CA VAL A 180 -1.35 -2.27 10.64
C VAL A 180 -1.24 -2.16 12.16
N ILE A 181 -1.79 -1.10 12.74
CA ILE A 181 -1.77 -0.90 14.20
C ILE A 181 -2.54 -2.02 14.90
N ALA A 182 -3.76 -2.33 14.45
CA ALA A 182 -4.60 -3.34 15.09
C ALA A 182 -4.00 -4.75 14.97
N THR A 183 -3.46 -5.11 13.79
CA THR A 183 -2.87 -6.42 13.56
C THR A 183 -1.57 -6.64 14.32
N SER A 184 -0.87 -5.59 14.74
CA SER A 184 0.33 -5.69 15.58
C SER A 184 0.10 -6.39 16.94
N SER A 185 -1.16 -6.42 17.39
CA SER A 185 -1.58 -7.03 18.65
C SER A 185 -2.53 -8.23 18.44
N ALA A 186 -2.79 -8.63 17.19
CA ALA A 186 -3.64 -9.78 16.90
C ALA A 186 -2.90 -11.09 17.21
N GLU A 187 -3.56 -12.03 17.87
CA GLU A 187 -2.94 -13.31 18.26
C GLU A 187 -3.36 -14.45 17.35
N THR A 188 -4.48 -14.30 16.65
CA THR A 188 -5.06 -15.36 15.83
C THR A 188 -5.25 -14.94 14.38
N LYS A 189 -5.15 -15.91 13.46
CA LYS A 189 -5.48 -15.70 12.05
C LYS A 189 -6.88 -15.13 11.86
N LYS A 190 -7.84 -15.61 12.67
CA LYS A 190 -9.23 -15.16 12.57
C LYS A 190 -9.38 -13.66 12.85
N GLU A 191 -8.70 -13.16 13.88
CA GLU A 191 -8.69 -11.72 14.18
C GLU A 191 -8.05 -10.92 13.04
N ILE A 192 -6.94 -11.41 12.48
CA ILE A 192 -6.29 -10.78 11.32
C ILE A 192 -7.24 -10.73 10.11
N ASP A 193 -7.96 -11.82 9.83
CA ASP A 193 -8.92 -11.89 8.72
C ASP A 193 -10.09 -10.91 8.93
N GLU A 194 -10.59 -10.78 10.17
CA GLU A 194 -11.68 -9.85 10.51
C GLU A 194 -11.24 -8.38 10.35
N LEU A 195 -10.04 -8.04 10.86
CA LEU A 195 -9.44 -6.71 10.70
C LEU A 195 -9.15 -6.40 9.23
N ALA A 196 -8.66 -7.38 8.46
CA ALA A 196 -8.42 -7.23 7.03
C ALA A 196 -9.72 -6.94 6.29
N ALA A 197 -10.79 -7.70 6.59
CA ALA A 197 -12.10 -7.49 5.98
C ALA A 197 -12.66 -6.09 6.29
N GLU A 198 -12.53 -5.60 7.52
CA GLU A 198 -12.93 -4.24 7.91
C GLU A 198 -12.15 -3.16 7.16
N ALA A 199 -10.85 -3.37 6.95
CA ALA A 199 -9.99 -2.49 6.18
C ALA A 199 -10.17 -2.60 4.65
N GLY A 200 -10.99 -3.54 4.18
CA GLY A 200 -11.17 -3.81 2.75
C GLY A 200 -9.96 -4.52 2.12
N ILE A 201 -9.29 -5.38 2.86
CA ILE A 201 -8.16 -6.21 2.42
C ILE A 201 -8.64 -7.66 2.32
N GLU A 202 -8.43 -8.28 1.16
CA GLU A 202 -8.74 -9.68 0.91
C GLU A 202 -7.45 -10.46 0.68
N PHE A 203 -7.15 -11.44 1.54
CA PHE A 203 -5.99 -12.33 1.40
C PHE A 203 -6.30 -13.53 0.51
N HIS A 204 -5.40 -13.86 -0.41
CA HIS A 204 -5.51 -15.00 -1.34
C HIS A 204 -4.62 -16.16 -0.88
N TYR A 205 -5.04 -16.81 0.20
CA TYR A 205 -4.29 -17.92 0.83
C TYR A 205 -4.09 -19.13 -0.09
N ASP A 206 -5.00 -19.33 -1.05
CA ASP A 206 -4.93 -20.39 -2.05
C ASP A 206 -3.71 -20.28 -2.97
N GLN A 207 -3.15 -19.08 -3.11
CA GLN A 207 -1.97 -18.84 -3.95
C GLN A 207 -0.65 -19.16 -3.23
N ILE A 208 -0.65 -19.22 -1.89
CA ILE A 208 0.56 -19.40 -1.09
C ILE A 208 1.33 -20.68 -1.45
N PRO A 209 0.70 -21.87 -1.49
CA PRO A 209 1.46 -23.11 -1.76
C PRO A 209 2.21 -23.06 -3.09
N ARG A 210 1.57 -22.51 -4.13
CA ARG A 210 2.19 -22.33 -5.45
C ARG A 210 3.40 -21.40 -5.33
N LEU A 211 3.22 -20.21 -4.74
CA LEU A 211 4.28 -19.22 -4.63
C LEU A 211 5.48 -19.70 -3.81
N LEU A 212 5.24 -20.42 -2.72
CA LEU A 212 6.30 -21.01 -1.91
C LEU A 212 7.10 -22.04 -2.72
N MET A 213 6.42 -22.94 -3.44
CA MET A 213 7.06 -24.01 -4.21
C MET A 213 7.81 -23.47 -5.44
N GLU A 214 7.16 -22.63 -6.24
CA GLU A 214 7.71 -22.14 -7.51
C GLU A 214 8.91 -21.22 -7.30
N ASN A 215 8.94 -20.46 -6.19
CA ASN A 215 9.97 -19.45 -5.91
C ASN A 215 10.93 -19.84 -4.77
N MET A 216 10.83 -21.09 -4.27
CA MET A 216 11.67 -21.62 -3.18
C MET A 216 11.66 -20.75 -1.92
N LEU A 217 10.47 -20.26 -1.54
CA LEU A 217 10.30 -19.41 -0.36
C LEU A 217 10.18 -20.26 0.90
N THR A 218 10.74 -19.78 2.01
CA THR A 218 10.93 -20.56 3.23
C THR A 218 10.07 -20.09 4.40
N SER A 219 9.50 -18.89 4.31
CA SER A 219 8.68 -18.31 5.38
C SER A 219 7.65 -17.34 4.82
N ILE A 220 6.69 -16.93 5.65
CA ILE A 220 5.65 -15.96 5.31
C ILE A 220 5.67 -14.85 6.36
N LYS A 221 5.71 -13.59 5.91
CA LYS A 221 5.72 -12.41 6.78
C LYS A 221 4.43 -12.33 7.61
N GLY A 222 4.54 -11.97 8.88
CA GLY A 222 3.41 -11.90 9.81
C GLY A 222 2.82 -13.27 10.22
N MET A 223 3.39 -14.39 9.77
CA MET A 223 3.00 -15.73 10.19
C MET A 223 4.22 -16.51 10.69
N ASP A 224 4.70 -16.15 11.88
CA ASP A 224 5.78 -16.86 12.59
C ASP A 224 5.33 -18.22 13.19
N GLN A 225 4.10 -18.64 12.93
CA GLN A 225 3.61 -19.98 13.28
C GLN A 225 3.78 -20.92 12.07
N PRO A 226 4.30 -22.15 12.26
CA PRO A 226 4.41 -23.12 11.17
C PRO A 226 3.03 -23.37 10.57
N MET A 227 2.91 -23.16 9.25
CA MET A 227 1.70 -23.48 8.50
C MET A 227 1.26 -24.92 8.82
N PRO A 228 -0.01 -25.17 9.19
CA PRO A 228 -0.50 -26.53 9.38
C PRO A 228 -0.51 -27.24 8.03
N GLY A 229 0.56 -27.99 7.76
CA GLY A 229 0.86 -28.58 6.46
C GLY A 229 2.35 -28.53 6.21
N VAL A 230 3.04 -29.57 6.66
CA VAL A 230 4.50 -29.73 6.57
C VAL A 230 4.97 -29.52 5.13
N PHE A 231 5.70 -28.43 4.88
CA PHE A 231 6.70 -28.38 3.81
C PHE A 231 8.06 -28.61 4.48
N GLU A 232 8.55 -29.85 4.39
CA GLU A 232 9.95 -30.16 4.71
C GLU A 232 10.84 -29.33 3.77
N PRO A 233 11.81 -28.54 4.28
CA PRO A 233 12.59 -27.60 3.45
C PRO A 233 13.53 -28.24 2.41
N ASN A 234 13.45 -29.55 2.15
CA ASN A 234 14.52 -30.27 1.46
C ASN A 234 14.05 -31.33 0.44
N GLY A 235 12.87 -31.18 -0.18
CA GLY A 235 12.57 -31.89 -1.44
C GLY A 235 12.69 -33.42 -1.45
N VAL A 236 12.65 -34.10 -0.30
CA VAL A 236 12.63 -35.56 -0.25
C VAL A 236 11.18 -36.02 -0.23
N CYS A 237 10.71 -36.60 -1.35
CA CYS A 237 9.48 -37.39 -1.34
C CYS A 237 9.61 -38.53 -0.31
N PRO A 238 8.64 -38.71 0.61
CA PRO A 238 8.66 -39.86 1.49
C PRO A 238 8.48 -41.13 0.65
N ALA A 239 9.43 -42.06 0.79
CA ALA A 239 9.26 -43.42 0.33
C ALA A 239 8.37 -44.16 1.34
N GLY A 240 7.21 -44.65 0.88
CA GLY A 240 6.32 -45.49 1.68
C GLY A 240 4.85 -45.34 1.29
#